data_AF-A0A133U378-F1
#
_entry.id   AF-A0A133U378-F1
#
_cell.length_a   1.000
_cell.length_b   1.000
_cell.length_c   1.000
_cell.angle_alpha   90.00
_cell.angle_beta   90.00
_cell.angle_gamma   90.00
#
_symmetry.space_group_name_H-M   'P 1'
#
loop_
_entity.id
_entity.type
_entity.pdbx_description
1 polymer ?
#
loop_
_entity_poly.entity_id
_entity_poly.type
_entity_poly.pdbx_seq_one_letter_code
_entity_poly.pdbx_strand_id
1 'polypeptide(L)' 'VEVDWAVSDEDGDLDNVKLEVLDGKGNVTTKKTIQVSGSGASGVDELKEKGAHDSFVKVRIVVSDAAGNTTSKTKEI' A
#
# COMPACT_ATOMS: atom_id res chain seq x y z
N VAL A 1 9.39 3.07 -7.79
CA VAL A 1 8.93 1.68 -7.94
C VAL A 1 7.46 1.66 -8.32
N GLU A 2 7.08 0.82 -9.26
CA GLU A 2 5.68 0.64 -9.67
C GLU A 2 5.04 -0.48 -8.84
N VAL A 3 3.83 -0.24 -8.33
CA VAL A 3 3.10 -1.18 -7.47
C VAL A 3 1.70 -1.36 -8.00
N ASP A 4 1.43 -2.55 -8.51
CA ASP A 4 0.10 -3.06 -8.78
C ASP A 4 -0.59 -3.50 -7.49
N TRP A 5 -1.84 -3.08 -7.32
CA TRP A 5 -2.67 -3.48 -6.19
C TRP A 5 -4.13 -3.65 -6.60
N ALA A 6 -4.79 -4.59 -5.93
CA ALA A 6 -6.21 -4.84 -6.03
C ALA A 6 -6.72 -5.27 -4.66
N VAL A 7 -7.85 -4.72 -4.25
CA VAL A 7 -8.51 -4.96 -2.98
C VAL A 7 -9.97 -5.26 -3.23
N SER A 8 -10.53 -6.16 -2.43
CA SER A 8 -11.93 -6.55 -2.46
C SER A 8 -12.43 -6.59 -1.02
N ASP A 9 -13.67 -6.21 -0.84
CA ASP A 9 -14.29 -6.04 0.46
C ASP A 9 -15.75 -6.47 0.38
N GLU A 10 -16.18 -7.35 1.27
CA GLU A 10 -17.46 -8.07 1.12
C GLU A 10 -18.67 -7.23 1.54
N ASP A 11 -18.54 -6.43 2.59
CA ASP A 11 -19.55 -5.47 3.07
C ASP A 11 -19.47 -4.13 2.35
N GLY A 12 -18.33 -3.84 1.72
CA GLY A 12 -18.17 -2.78 0.74
C GLY A 12 -18.03 -1.39 1.34
N ASP A 13 -17.33 -1.32 2.45
CA ASP A 13 -17.04 -0.10 3.19
C ASP A 13 -15.55 0.25 3.21
N LEU A 14 -14.77 -0.18 2.20
CA LEU A 14 -13.41 0.30 1.96
C LEU A 14 -13.26 1.81 2.17
N ASP A 15 -12.17 2.21 2.81
CA ASP A 15 -11.87 3.62 3.12
C ASP A 15 -10.55 4.06 2.47
N ASN A 16 -9.46 3.32 2.72
CA ASN A 16 -8.18 3.69 2.15
C ASN A 16 -7.23 2.52 1.91
N VAL A 17 -6.35 2.71 0.93
CA VAL A 17 -5.18 1.86 0.69
C VAL A 17 -3.94 2.70 0.93
N LYS A 18 -3.06 2.23 1.81
CA LYS A 18 -1.76 2.83 2.11
C LYS A 18 -0.64 1.95 1.58
N LEU A 19 0.18 2.51 0.71
CA LEU A 19 1.39 1.89 0.18
C LEU A 19 2.59 2.43 0.93
N GLU A 20 3.43 1.55 1.46
CA GLU A 20 4.65 1.90 2.20
C GLU A 20 5.83 1.18 1.56
N VAL A 21 6.87 1.91 1.17
CA VAL A 21 8.15 1.32 0.72
C VAL A 21 9.02 1.11 1.96
N LEU A 22 9.59 -0.09 2.06
CA LEU A 22 10.45 -0.51 3.16
C LEU A 22 11.89 -0.71 2.66
N ASP A 23 12.85 -0.17 3.42
CA ASP A 23 14.27 -0.48 3.23
C ASP A 23 14.60 -1.92 3.66
N GLY A 24 15.83 -2.37 3.40
CA GLY A 24 16.33 -3.69 3.78
C GLY A 24 16.42 -3.93 5.29
N LYS A 25 16.14 -2.91 6.12
CA LYS A 25 16.05 -2.98 7.58
C LYS A 25 14.59 -2.94 8.07
N GLY A 26 13.62 -2.79 7.17
CA GLY A 26 12.19 -2.71 7.47
C GLY A 26 11.69 -1.32 7.86
N ASN A 27 12.46 -0.25 7.62
CA ASN A 27 12.03 1.12 7.87
C ASN A 27 11.20 1.64 6.70
N VAL A 28 10.12 2.38 6.99
CA VAL A 28 9.34 3.06 5.95
C VAL A 28 10.12 4.25 5.41
N THR A 29 10.49 4.20 4.13
CA THR A 29 11.20 5.28 3.43
C THR A 29 10.24 6.22 2.72
N THR A 30 9.18 5.65 2.15
CA THR A 30 8.17 6.37 1.38
C THR A 30 6.78 5.82 1.70
N LYS A 31 5.77 6.68 1.74
CA LYS A 31 4.38 6.26 1.87
C LYS A 31 3.44 7.05 0.97
N LYS A 32 2.38 6.41 0.51
CA LYS A 32 1.28 7.03 -0.25
C LYS A 32 -0.04 6.46 0.25
N THR A 33 -1.02 7.32 0.46
CA THR A 33 -2.39 6.92 0.80
C THR A 33 -3.30 7.23 -0.37
N ILE A 34 -4.11 6.26 -0.76
CA ILE A 34 -5.13 6.36 -1.79
C ILE A 34 -6.48 6.19 -1.09
N GLN A 35 -7.41 7.11 -1.32
CA GLN A 35 -8.78 6.99 -0.84
C GLN A 35 -9.55 6.10 -1.83
N VAL A 36 -10.23 5.10 -1.30
CA VAL A 36 -11.04 4.16 -2.08
C VAL A 36 -12.41 4.04 -1.43
N SER A 37 -13.37 3.45 -2.13
CA SER A 37 -14.69 3.18 -1.56
C SER A 37 -15.35 2.01 -2.25
N GLY A 38 -16.40 1.46 -1.60
CA GLY A 38 -17.18 0.34 -2.12
C GLY A 38 -16.53 -1.01 -1.86
N SER A 39 -17.01 -2.03 -2.58
CA SER A 39 -16.62 -3.45 -2.40
C SER A 39 -15.31 -3.85 -3.09
N GLY A 40 -14.63 -2.91 -3.74
CA GLY A 40 -13.36 -3.23 -4.39
C GLY A 40 -12.75 -2.06 -5.14
N ALA A 41 -11.43 -2.06 -5.18
CA ALA A 41 -10.64 -1.06 -5.90
C ALA A 41 -9.36 -1.70 -6.42
N SER A 42 -8.83 -1.15 -7.53
CA SER A 42 -7.54 -1.58 -8.06
C SER A 42 -6.83 -0.41 -8.70
N GLY A 43 -5.51 -0.48 -8.77
CA GLY A 43 -4.69 0.58 -9.31
C GLY A 43 -3.24 0.16 -9.50
N VAL A 44 -2.52 1.02 -10.20
CA VAL A 44 -1.08 0.95 -10.36
C VAL A 44 -0.52 2.29 -9.94
N ASP A 45 0.37 2.27 -8.95
CA ASP A 45 0.95 3.49 -8.39
C ASP A 45 2.47 3.46 -8.47
N GLU A 46 3.03 4.56 -8.98
CA GLU A 46 4.46 4.81 -8.93
C GLU A 46 4.82 5.54 -7.62
N LEU A 47 5.64 4.90 -6.79
CA LEU A 47 6.24 5.48 -5.59
C LEU A 47 7.63 5.99 -5.95
N LYS A 48 7.77 7.32 -6.00
CA LYS A 48 9.06 8.01 -6.23
C LYS A 48 9.68 8.41 -4.90
N GLU A 49 10.92 8.01 -4.71
CA GLU A 49 11.61 8.23 -3.45
C GLU A 49 12.50 9.47 -3.53
N LYS A 50 12.56 10.21 -2.42
CA LYS A 50 13.51 11.31 -2.25
C LYS A 50 14.75 10.78 -1.54
N GLY A 51 15.64 10.13 -2.29
CA GLY A 51 16.97 9.72 -1.80
C GLY A 51 17.40 8.35 -2.30
N ALA A 52 18.71 8.20 -2.53
CA ALA A 52 19.31 6.90 -2.82
C ALA A 52 19.41 6.11 -1.51
N HIS A 53 18.51 5.15 -1.30
CA HIS A 53 18.77 4.04 -0.38
C HIS A 53 18.98 2.80 -1.24
N ASP A 54 20.21 2.32 -1.29
CA ASP A 54 20.66 1.17 -2.10
C ASP A 54 20.03 -0.18 -1.73
N SER A 55 18.90 -0.20 -1.02
CA SER A 55 18.31 -1.43 -0.49
C SER A 55 16.81 -1.28 -0.24
N PHE A 56 16.03 -0.90 -1.25
CA PHE A 56 14.59 -1.15 -1.19
C PHE A 56 14.35 -2.61 -1.51
N VAL A 57 13.67 -3.30 -0.62
CA VAL A 57 13.45 -4.75 -0.77
C VAL A 57 11.95 -5.05 -0.83
N LYS A 58 11.11 -4.20 -0.22
CA LYS A 58 9.69 -4.56 -0.01
C LYS A 58 8.76 -3.36 -0.09
N VAL A 59 7.54 -3.60 -0.57
CA VAL A 59 6.39 -2.71 -0.45
C VAL A 59 5.37 -3.36 0.46
N ARG A 60 4.89 -2.63 1.46
CA ARG A 60 3.74 -3.02 2.29
C ARG A 60 2.50 -2.26 1.81
N ILE A 61 1.46 -3.02 1.50
CA ILE A 61 0.13 -2.54 1.17
C ILE A 61 -0.72 -2.74 2.41
N VAL A 62 -1.29 -1.68 2.96
CA VAL A 62 -2.21 -1.70 4.09
C VAL A 62 -3.56 -1.22 3.60
N VAL A 63 -4.61 -1.98 3.87
CA VAL A 63 -5.99 -1.65 3.49
C VAL A 63 -6.78 -1.41 4.76
N SER A 64 -7.59 -0.36 4.75
CA SER A 64 -8.50 -0.01 5.83
C SER A 64 -9.90 0.15 5.27
N ASP A 65 -10.88 -0.33 6.03
CA ASP A 65 -12.29 -0.05 5.82
C ASP A 65 -12.80 1.03 6.80
N ALA A 66 -14.05 1.45 6.61
CA ALA A 66 -14.71 2.47 7.41
C ALA A 66 -15.13 1.95 8.80
N ALA A 67 -15.30 0.63 8.95
CA ALA A 67 -15.47 -0.03 10.25
C ALA A 67 -14.18 -0.02 11.11
N GLY A 68 -13.04 0.33 10.51
CA GLY A 68 -11.73 0.40 11.15
C GLY A 68 -10.96 -0.92 11.15
N ASN A 69 -11.42 -1.94 10.43
CA ASN A 69 -10.61 -3.13 10.22
C ASN A 69 -9.47 -2.81 9.26
N THR A 70 -8.36 -3.51 9.45
CA THR A 70 -7.18 -3.33 8.60
C THR A 70 -6.56 -4.67 8.25
N THR A 71 -6.07 -4.77 7.02
CA THR A 71 -5.25 -5.90 6.58
C THR A 71 -3.99 -5.37 5.90
N SER A 72 -2.93 -6.16 5.89
CA SER A 72 -1.72 -5.77 5.19
C SER A 72 -1.05 -6.93 4.49
N LYS A 73 -0.41 -6.63 3.36
CA LYS A 73 0.37 -7.56 2.57
C LYS A 73 1.70 -6.93 2.20
N THR A 74 2.79 -7.68 2.36
CA THR A 74 4.12 -7.24 1.95
C THR A 74 4.50 -7.97 0.65
N LYS A 75 4.97 -7.23 -0.34
CA LYS A 75 5.46 -7.72 -1.63
C LYS A 75 6.93 -7.35 -1.76
N GLU A 76 7.78 -8.31 -2.12
CA GLU A 76 9.18 -8.03 -2.43
C GLU A 76 9.29 -7.50 -3.87
N ILE A 77 10.21 -6.56 -4.08
CA ILE A 77 10.43 -5.85 -5.36
C ILE A 77 11.87 -6.00 -5.83
#